data_AF-A0A348YL75-F1
#
_entry.id   AF-A0A348YL75-F1
#
_cell.length_a   1.000
_cell.length_b   1.000
_cell.length_c   1.000
_cell.angle_alpha   90.00
_cell.angle_beta   90.00
_cell.angle_gamma   90.00
#
_symmetry.space_group_name_H-M   'P 1'
#
loop_
_entity.id
_entity.type
_entity.pdbx_description
1 polymer ?
#
loop_
_entity_poly.entity_id
_entity_poly.type
_entity_poly.pdbx_seq_one_letter_code
_entity_poly.pdbx_strand_id
1 'polypeptide(L)' 'MRISTTMQYRNNLRYLQNANSTVDDASNRINSGRKFETAGEDPSGMSAKIKYEGAIAS' A
#
# COMPACT_ATOMS: atom_id res chain seq x y z
N MET A 1 -21.32 -27.50 12.39
CA MET A 1 -20.69 -26.30 13.00
C MET A 1 -19.17 -26.17 12.80
N ARG A 2 -18.38 -27.24 12.55
CA ARG A 2 -16.92 -27.14 12.30
C ARG A 2 -16.52 -26.18 11.16
N ILE A 3 -17.26 -26.18 10.06
CA ILE A 3 -16.98 -25.30 8.91
C ILE A 3 -17.13 -23.81 9.31
N SER A 4 -18.12 -23.47 10.14
CA SER A 4 -18.37 -22.09 10.57
C SER A 4 -17.20 -21.53 11.40
N THR A 5 -16.70 -22.30 12.37
CA THR A 5 -15.57 -21.89 13.22
C THR A 5 -14.28 -21.75 12.42
N THR A 6 -14.01 -22.66 11.47
CA THR A 6 -12.85 -22.55 10.57
C THR A 6 -12.95 -21.34 9.65
N MET A 7 -14.15 -21.02 9.14
CA MET A 7 -14.37 -19.84 8.31
C MET A 7 -14.21 -18.53 9.10
N GLN A 8 -14.73 -18.46 10.32
CA GLN A 8 -14.51 -17.31 11.21
C GLN A 8 -13.03 -17.08 11.52
N TYR A 9 -12.29 -18.15 11.81
CA TYR A 9 -10.84 -18.08 12.03
C TYR A 9 -10.08 -17.59 10.81
N ARG A 10 -10.39 -18.12 9.62
CA ARG A 10 -9.76 -17.68 8.35
C ARG A 10 -10.06 -16.22 8.03
N ASN A 11 -11.29 -15.78 8.27
CA ASN A 11 -11.66 -14.38 8.07
C ASN A 11 -10.84 -13.47 9.00
N ASN A 12 -10.70 -13.83 10.27
CA ASN A 12 -9.89 -13.08 11.24
C ASN A 12 -8.41 -13.01 10.81
N LEU A 13 -7.82 -14.13 10.38
CA LEU A 13 -6.45 -14.14 9.85
C LEU A 13 -6.28 -13.21 8.65
N ARG A 14 -7.25 -13.18 7.73
CA ARG A 14 -7.21 -12.28 6.57
C ARG A 14 -7.30 -10.81 6.99
N TYR A 15 -8.13 -10.48 7.98
CA TYR A 15 -8.18 -9.14 8.54
C TYR A 15 -6.84 -8.72 9.17
N LEU A 16 -6.20 -9.60 9.95
CA LEU A 16 -4.89 -9.33 10.54
C LEU A 16 -3.80 -9.15 9.49
N GLN A 17 -3.80 -9.97 8.44
CA GLN A 17 -2.86 -9.82 7.32
C GLN A 17 -3.03 -8.48 6.60
N ASN A 18 -4.26 -8.08 6.30
CA ASN A 18 -4.55 -6.81 5.66
C ASN A 18 -4.20 -5.60 6.56
N ALA A 19 -4.42 -5.72 7.87
CA ALA A 19 -4.05 -4.68 8.82
C ALA A 19 -2.53 -4.50 8.87
N ASN A 20 -1.78 -5.61 8.91
CA ASN A 20 -0.32 -5.58 8.89
C ASN A 20 0.23 -4.97 7.59
N SER A 21 -0.32 -5.34 6.42
CA SER A 21 0.13 -4.75 5.15
C SER A 21 -0.13 -3.24 5.09
N THR A 22 -1.27 -2.79 5.61
CA THR A 22 -1.60 -1.35 5.65
C THR A 22 -0.63 -0.56 6.55
N VAL A 23 -0.23 -1.14 7.69
CA VAL A 23 0.74 -0.52 8.59
C VAL A 23 2.13 -0.47 7.95
N ASP A 24 2.53 -1.53 7.25
CA ASP A 24 3.81 -1.60 6.54
C ASP A 24 3.88 -0.56 5.41
N ASP A 25 2.83 -0.45 4.60
CA ASP A 25 2.72 0.58 3.55
C ASP A 25 2.76 2.00 4.13
N ALA A 26 2.09 2.24 5.26
CA ALA A 26 2.11 3.53 5.94
C ALA A 26 3.52 3.86 6.47
N SER A 27 4.22 2.87 7.04
CA SER A 27 5.61 3.00 7.51
C SER A 27 6.54 3.36 6.35
N ASN A 28 6.42 2.67 5.21
CA ASN A 28 7.23 2.95 4.02
C ASN A 28 7.00 4.38 3.51
N ARG A 29 5.74 4.83 3.42
CA ARG A 29 5.40 6.20 3.02
C ARG A 29 5.94 7.27 3.98
N ILE A 30 5.92 7.01 5.29
CA ILE A 30 6.51 7.91 6.29
C ILE A 30 8.02 8.01 6.09
N ASN A 31 8.70 6.88 5.91
CA ASN A 31 10.15 6.83 5.76
C ASN A 31 10.63 7.43 4.44
N SER A 32 9.90 7.21 3.34
CA SER A 32 10.26 7.75 2.04
C SER A 32 9.86 9.21 1.85
N GLY A 33 8.93 9.72 2.67
CA GLY A 33 8.37 11.06 2.55
C GLY A 33 7.51 11.28 1.30
N ARG A 34 7.18 10.20 0.57
CA ARG A 34 6.42 10.25 -0.68
C ARG A 34 4.99 9.79 -0.44
N LYS A 35 4.04 10.53 -0.99
CA LYS A 35 2.60 10.20 -0.90
C LYS A 35 2.23 8.90 -1.63
N PHE A 36 2.98 8.57 -2.68
CA PHE A 36 2.85 7.36 -3.47
C PHE A 36 4.25 6.83 -3.77
N GLU A 37 4.46 5.54 -3.54
CA GLU A 37 5.74 4.87 -3.74
C GLU A 37 5.80 4.15 -5.09
N THR A 38 4.69 3.59 -5.54
CA THR A 38 4.61 2.83 -6.79
C THR A 38 3.62 3.44 -7.76
N ALA A 39 3.84 3.21 -9.07
CA ALA A 39 2.93 3.65 -10.11
C ALA A 39 1.55 2.95 -10.06
N GLY A 40 1.42 1.87 -9.27
CA GLY A 40 0.14 1.18 -9.06
C GLY A 40 -0.80 1.91 -8.09
N GLU A 41 -0.28 2.78 -7.23
CA GLU A 41 -1.09 3.52 -6.25
C GLU A 41 -1.75 4.77 -6.86
N ASP A 42 -1.00 5.51 -7.67
CA ASP A 42 -1.51 6.63 -8.47
C ASP A 42 -0.67 6.79 -9.76
N PRO A 43 -1.09 6.16 -10.87
CA PRO A 43 -0.35 6.26 -12.12
C PRO A 43 -0.33 7.68 -12.68
N SER A 44 -1.39 8.47 -12.41
CA SER A 44 -1.50 9.86 -12.90
C SER A 44 -0.56 10.80 -12.13
N GLY A 45 -0.55 10.69 -10.80
CA GLY A 45 0.36 11.43 -9.92
C GLY A 45 1.81 11.04 -10.14
N MET A 46 2.11 9.76 -10.36
CA MET A 46 3.47 9.28 -10.63
C MET A 46 3.98 9.77 -11.99
N SER A 47 3.16 9.76 -13.04
CA SER A 47 3.56 10.31 -14.35
C SER A 47 3.90 11.79 -14.27
N ALA A 48 3.11 12.57 -13.52
CA ALA A 48 3.38 13.98 -13.31
C ALA A 48 4.68 14.19 -12.52
N LYS A 49 4.90 13.40 -11.46
CA LYS A 49 6.14 13.42 -10.67
C LYS A 49 7.37 13.19 -11.55
N ILE A 50 7.38 12.14 -12.37
CA ILE A 50 8.51 11.82 -13.26
C ILE A 50 8.78 12.98 -14.24
N LYS A 51 7.73 13.58 -14.79
CA LYS A 51 7.87 14.73 -15.69
C LYS A 51 8.53 15.92 -14.99
N TYR A 52 8.10 16.24 -13.77
CA TYR A 52 8.67 17.37 -13.02
C TYR A 52 10.09 17.06 -12.52
N GLU A 53 10.38 15.83 -12.08
CA GLU A 53 11.75 15.42 -11.73
C GLU A 53 12.69 15.57 -12.93
N GLY A 54 12.27 15.14 -14.12
CA GLY A 54 13.04 15.31 -15.35
C GLY A 54 13.29 16.77 -15.73
N ALA A 55 12.33 17.66 -15.49
CA ALA A 55 12.46 19.10 -15.76
C ALA A 55 13.31 19.84 -14.73
N ILE A 56 13.43 19.33 -13.50
CA ILE A 56 14.28 19.89 -12.44
C ILE A 56 15.74 19.42 -12.60
N ALA A 57 15.95 18.21 -13.14
CA ALA A 57 17.27 17.63 -13.33
C ALA A 57 18.03 18.16 -14.56
N SER A 58 17.33 18.86 -15.47
CA SER A 58 17.89 19.55 -16.65
C SER A 58 18.29 20.99 -16.34
#